data_AF-A0A154QYK0-F1
#
_entry.id   AF-A0A154QYK0-F1
#
_cell.length_a   1.000
_cell.length_b   1.000
_cell.length_c   1.000
_cell.angle_alpha   90.00
_cell.angle_beta   90.00
_cell.angle_gamma   90.00
#
_symmetry.space_group_name_H-M   'P 1'
#
loop_
_entity.id
_entity.type
_entity.pdbx_description
1 polymer ?
#
loop_
_entity_poly.entity_id
_entity_poly.type
_entity_poly.pdbx_seq_one_letter_code
_entity_poly.pdbx_strand_id
1 'polypeptide(L)'
;MSRLRIFDETRPQSPLAAIDEHAAIAAELGKVGVRFERWEASQPIAPGASQDEVIAAYRGDIDHLMREEGYQAVDVISLAPDHPDRAALRQKFLSEHTHSEDEVRFFVAGSGQFTLHLGGKVYDILCEQGDLIGVPDGTRHWFDMSEAPYFVAIRLFTNKEGWVANFTGDDIAQRFPRMQPTRESV
;
A
#
# COMPACT_ATOMS: atom_id res chain seq x y z
N MET A 1 11.14 -9.08 0.29
CA MET A 1 10.91 -8.78 1.71
C MET A 1 10.41 -7.36 1.81
N SER A 2 9.40 -7.12 2.65
CA SER A 2 8.89 -5.79 3.00
C SER A 2 10.04 -4.87 3.43
N ARG A 3 9.93 -3.57 3.15
CA ARG A 3 11.02 -2.63 3.43
C ARG A 3 10.50 -1.22 3.63
N LEU A 4 11.06 -0.52 4.61
CA LEU A 4 10.91 0.93 4.80
C LEU A 4 12.22 1.65 4.51
N ARG A 5 12.17 2.72 3.73
CA ARG A 5 13.23 3.73 3.60
C ARG A 5 12.68 5.08 4.04
N ILE A 6 13.44 5.81 4.84
CA ILE A 6 13.06 7.17 5.26
C ILE A 6 14.05 8.15 4.66
N PHE A 7 13.55 9.18 4.02
CA PHE A 7 14.33 10.24 3.42
C PHE A 7 13.98 11.59 4.05
N ASP A 8 14.94 12.50 3.95
CA ASP A 8 14.66 13.93 4.00
C ASP A 8 14.02 14.36 2.68
N GLU A 9 13.00 15.22 2.71
CA GLU A 9 12.31 15.66 1.47
C GLU A 9 13.25 16.30 0.44
N THR A 10 14.40 16.83 0.90
CA THR A 10 15.40 17.49 0.04
C THR A 10 16.50 16.55 -0.47
N ARG A 11 16.59 15.31 0.03
CA ARG A 11 17.69 14.36 -0.27
C ARG A 11 17.17 13.01 -0.77
N PRO A 12 16.57 12.93 -1.96
CA PRO A 12 15.92 11.72 -2.46
C PRO A 12 16.87 10.54 -2.75
N GLN A 13 18.18 10.79 -2.86
CA GLN A 13 19.16 9.76 -3.20
C GLN A 13 19.80 9.09 -1.97
N SER A 14 19.62 9.65 -0.77
CA SER A 14 20.31 9.19 0.44
C SER A 14 19.31 8.98 1.56
N PRO A 15 18.83 7.74 1.79
CA PRO A 15 17.94 7.47 2.91
C PRO A 15 18.64 7.77 4.24
N LEU A 16 17.90 8.36 5.17
CA LEU A 16 18.26 8.54 6.57
C LEU A 16 18.22 7.21 7.32
N ALA A 17 17.30 6.33 6.93
CA ALA A 17 17.14 4.99 7.49
C ALA A 17 16.65 4.02 6.41
N ALA A 18 17.06 2.75 6.53
CA ALA A 18 16.55 1.63 5.77
C ALA A 18 16.32 0.46 6.73
N ILE A 19 15.10 -0.08 6.73
CA ILE A 19 14.63 -1.09 7.68
C ILE A 19 13.92 -2.19 6.88
N ASP A 20 14.27 -3.45 7.14
CA ASP A 20 13.71 -4.64 6.50
C ASP A 20 13.06 -5.63 7.50
N GLU A 21 13.35 -5.48 8.80
CA GLU A 21 12.66 -6.22 9.84
C GLU A 21 11.24 -5.69 10.05
N HIS A 22 10.23 -6.53 9.78
CA HIS A 22 8.81 -6.15 9.83
C HIS A 22 8.39 -5.48 11.15
N ALA A 23 8.82 -6.02 12.30
CA ALA A 23 8.50 -5.44 13.60
C ALA A 23 9.09 -4.03 13.78
N ALA A 24 10.31 -3.80 13.27
CA ALA A 24 10.95 -2.49 13.29
C ALA A 24 10.27 -1.52 12.30
N ILE A 25 9.82 -1.99 11.14
CA ILE A 25 9.01 -1.19 10.20
C ILE A 25 7.73 -0.72 10.89
N ALA A 26 6.99 -1.64 11.51
CA ALA A 26 5.75 -1.31 12.22
C ALA A 26 5.98 -0.31 13.35
N ALA A 27 7.04 -0.51 14.15
CA ALA A 27 7.38 0.41 15.23
C ALA A 27 7.76 1.81 14.73
N GLU A 28 8.45 1.93 13.59
CA GLU A 28 8.84 3.21 13.01
C GLU A 28 7.65 3.94 12.37
N LEU A 29 6.80 3.22 11.62
CA LEU A 29 5.58 3.77 11.02
C LEU A 29 4.55 4.19 12.08
N GLY A 30 4.43 3.44 13.17
CA GLY A 30 3.56 3.78 14.28
C GLY A 30 3.90 5.13 14.94
N LYS A 31 5.16 5.57 14.90
CA LYS A 31 5.57 6.90 15.42
C LYS A 31 4.95 8.06 14.63
N VAL A 32 4.55 7.82 13.38
CA VAL A 32 3.90 8.79 12.51
C VAL A 32 2.43 8.47 12.25
N GLY A 33 1.84 7.57 13.05
CA GLY A 33 0.42 7.22 12.97
C GLY A 33 0.05 6.28 11.82
N VAL A 34 1.03 5.69 11.12
CA VAL A 34 0.78 4.75 10.02
C VAL A 34 0.72 3.34 10.58
N ARG A 35 -0.40 2.63 10.34
CA ARG A 35 -0.57 1.24 10.74
C ARG A 35 0.19 0.33 9.77
N PHE A 36 0.89 -0.66 10.31
CA PHE A 36 1.55 -1.69 9.52
C PHE A 36 1.49 -3.03 10.26
N GLU A 37 0.83 -4.03 9.67
CA GLU A 37 0.56 -5.32 10.30
C GLU A 37 0.89 -6.48 9.36
N ARG A 38 1.03 -7.69 9.92
CA ARG A 38 1.14 -8.94 9.17
C ARG A 38 -0.08 -9.80 9.45
N TRP A 39 -0.79 -10.23 8.42
CA TRP A 39 -1.85 -11.25 8.54
C TRP A 39 -1.47 -12.54 7.82
N GLU A 40 -2.06 -13.64 8.27
CA GLU A 40 -1.88 -14.97 7.70
C GLU A 40 -3.23 -15.55 7.29
N ALA A 41 -3.28 -16.20 6.12
CA ALA A 41 -4.50 -16.81 5.65
C ALA A 41 -4.90 -17.99 6.56
N SER A 42 -6.14 -17.99 7.04
CA SER A 42 -6.68 -19.11 7.82
C SER A 42 -6.88 -20.40 7.01
N GLN A 43 -6.86 -20.28 5.68
CA GLN A 43 -6.96 -21.38 4.72
C GLN A 43 -6.19 -21.06 3.43
N PRO A 44 -5.76 -22.07 2.66
CA PRO A 44 -5.04 -21.85 1.40
C PRO A 44 -5.87 -21.05 0.38
N ILE A 45 -5.21 -20.19 -0.39
CA ILE A 45 -5.80 -19.40 -1.48
C ILE A 45 -5.18 -19.87 -2.79
N ALA A 46 -6.01 -20.34 -3.72
CA ALA A 46 -5.55 -20.76 -5.04
C ALA A 46 -5.32 -19.54 -5.96
N PRO A 47 -4.37 -19.60 -6.91
CA PRO A 47 -4.29 -18.61 -7.98
C PRO A 47 -5.61 -18.54 -8.75
N GLY A 48 -6.12 -17.33 -8.96
CA GLY A 48 -7.42 -17.11 -9.60
C GLY A 48 -8.64 -17.28 -8.68
N ALA A 49 -8.43 -17.39 -7.36
CA ALA A 49 -9.51 -17.36 -6.38
C ALA A 49 -10.40 -16.11 -6.56
N SER A 50 -11.70 -16.32 -6.36
CA SER A 50 -12.69 -15.24 -6.35
C SER A 50 -12.48 -14.30 -5.16
N GLN A 51 -13.05 -13.09 -5.26
CA GLN A 51 -13.06 -12.13 -4.16
C GLN A 51 -13.60 -12.76 -2.85
N ASP A 52 -14.68 -13.53 -2.93
CA ASP A 52 -15.32 -14.13 -1.76
C ASP A 52 -14.42 -15.17 -1.08
N GLU A 53 -13.71 -15.98 -1.87
CA GLU A 53 -12.74 -16.96 -1.35
C GLU A 53 -11.55 -16.27 -0.65
N VAL A 54 -11.06 -15.18 -1.24
CA VAL A 54 -9.98 -14.37 -0.66
C VAL A 54 -10.45 -13.73 0.65
N ILE A 55 -11.62 -13.10 0.67
CA ILE A 55 -12.19 -12.49 1.88
C ILE A 55 -12.44 -13.56 2.96
N ALA A 56 -12.95 -14.73 2.59
CA ALA A 56 -13.19 -15.82 3.53
C ALA A 56 -11.90 -16.28 4.22
N ALA A 57 -10.78 -16.31 3.49
CA ALA A 57 -9.49 -16.73 4.04
C ALA A 57 -8.92 -15.77 5.10
N TYR A 58 -9.29 -14.49 5.05
CA TYR A 58 -8.86 -13.45 6.01
C TYR A 58 -10.02 -12.91 6.86
N ARG A 59 -11.16 -13.61 6.90
CA ARG A 59 -12.40 -13.08 7.48
C ARG A 59 -12.24 -12.60 8.92
N GLY A 60 -11.46 -13.34 9.73
CA GLY A 60 -11.21 -13.02 11.14
C GLY A 60 -10.53 -11.67 11.33
N ASP A 61 -9.45 -11.41 10.60
CA ASP A 61 -8.69 -10.15 10.67
C ASP A 61 -9.51 -9.00 10.08
N ILE A 62 -10.19 -9.22 8.95
CA ILE A 62 -11.06 -8.22 8.34
C ILE A 62 -12.19 -7.83 9.33
N ASP A 63 -12.85 -8.80 9.97
CA ASP A 63 -13.92 -8.54 10.93
C ASP A 63 -13.41 -7.85 12.21
N HIS A 64 -12.19 -8.16 12.62
CA HIS A 64 -11.55 -7.46 13.72
C HIS A 64 -11.35 -5.98 13.37
N LEU A 65 -10.68 -5.72 12.25
CA LEU A 65 -10.37 -4.36 11.80
C LEU A 65 -11.61 -3.53 11.47
N MET A 66 -12.63 -4.14 10.84
CA MET A 66 -13.92 -3.46 10.57
C MET A 66 -14.63 -3.04 11.88
N ARG A 67 -14.53 -3.83 12.95
CA ARG A 67 -15.13 -3.46 14.25
C ARG A 67 -14.34 -2.41 14.99
N GLU A 68 -13.01 -2.46 14.90
CA GLU A 68 -12.12 -1.52 15.57
C GLU A 68 -12.23 -0.12 14.96
N GLU A 69 -12.15 -0.02 13.63
CA GLU A 69 -12.06 1.25 12.90
C GLU A 69 -13.38 1.68 12.26
N GLY A 70 -14.42 0.84 12.34
CA GLY A 70 -15.75 1.16 11.83
C GLY A 70 -15.90 1.05 10.31
N TYR A 71 -15.00 0.37 9.61
CA TYR A 71 -15.14 0.12 8.17
C TYR A 71 -16.43 -0.62 7.83
N GLN A 72 -17.10 -0.20 6.75
CA GLN A 72 -18.43 -0.68 6.35
C GLN A 72 -18.40 -1.59 5.12
N ALA A 73 -17.33 -1.51 4.33
CA ALA A 73 -17.19 -2.27 3.10
C ALA A 73 -15.79 -2.84 2.93
N VAL A 74 -15.73 -3.99 2.27
CA VAL A 74 -14.50 -4.67 1.86
C VAL A 74 -14.64 -5.13 0.43
N ASP A 75 -13.58 -5.01 -0.36
CA ASP A 75 -13.47 -5.64 -1.68
C ASP A 75 -12.05 -6.11 -1.97
N VAL A 76 -11.87 -6.83 -3.07
CA VAL A 76 -10.58 -7.32 -3.54
C VAL A 76 -10.31 -6.75 -4.92
N ILE A 77 -9.12 -6.17 -5.09
CA ILE A 77 -8.63 -5.70 -6.38
C ILE A 77 -7.37 -6.46 -6.76
N SER A 78 -7.19 -6.69 -8.05
CA SER A 78 -5.97 -7.29 -8.58
C SER A 78 -5.51 -6.56 -9.83
N LEU A 79 -4.20 -6.44 -10.00
CA LEU A 79 -3.61 -6.00 -11.26
C LEU A 79 -2.47 -6.94 -11.65
N ALA A 80 -2.48 -7.36 -12.91
CA ALA A 80 -1.50 -8.25 -13.49
C ALA A 80 -0.66 -7.52 -14.57
N PRO A 81 0.54 -8.04 -14.92
CA PRO A 81 1.44 -7.36 -15.82
C PRO A 81 0.89 -7.19 -17.24
N ASP A 82 -0.07 -7.99 -17.67
CA ASP A 82 -0.69 -7.95 -18.99
C ASP A 82 -1.90 -6.99 -19.08
N HIS A 83 -2.29 -6.34 -17.98
CA HIS A 83 -3.42 -5.41 -17.97
C HIS A 83 -3.20 -4.26 -18.98
N PRO A 84 -4.12 -4.03 -19.93
CA PRO A 84 -3.91 -3.09 -21.03
C PRO A 84 -3.70 -1.65 -20.55
N ASP A 85 -4.42 -1.24 -19.51
CA ASP A 85 -4.33 0.13 -18.96
C ASP A 85 -3.25 0.31 -17.88
N ARG A 86 -2.37 -0.68 -17.65
CA ARG A 86 -1.41 -0.64 -16.53
C ARG A 86 -0.58 0.63 -16.46
N ALA A 87 -0.14 1.13 -17.62
CA ALA A 87 0.69 2.32 -17.71
C ALA A 87 -0.11 3.59 -17.33
N ALA A 88 -1.34 3.70 -17.82
CA ALA A 88 -2.23 4.83 -17.51
C ALA A 88 -2.65 4.83 -16.04
N LEU A 89 -3.00 3.66 -15.50
CA LEU A 89 -3.31 3.48 -14.07
C LEU A 89 -2.10 3.85 -13.22
N ARG A 90 -0.89 3.40 -13.59
CA ARG A 90 0.33 3.69 -12.83
C ARG A 90 0.55 5.19 -12.80
N GLN A 91 0.49 5.85 -13.95
CA GLN A 91 0.67 7.29 -14.05
C GLN A 91 -0.29 8.08 -13.14
N LYS A 92 -1.54 7.62 -12.98
CA LYS A 92 -2.51 8.23 -12.07
C LYS A 92 -2.08 8.12 -10.60
N PHE A 93 -1.64 6.93 -10.18
CA PHE A 93 -1.26 6.67 -8.78
C PHE A 93 0.10 7.26 -8.38
N LEU A 94 0.98 7.56 -9.35
CA LEU A 94 2.29 8.17 -9.13
C LEU A 94 2.25 9.66 -8.74
N SER A 95 1.11 10.33 -8.89
CA SER A 95 0.95 11.73 -8.50
C SER A 95 0.61 11.82 -7.01
N GLU A 96 1.22 12.76 -6.29
CA GLU A 96 0.91 12.98 -4.87
C GLU A 96 -0.56 13.41 -4.70
N HIS A 97 -1.24 12.76 -3.77
CA HIS A 97 -2.63 13.02 -3.43
C HIS A 97 -2.91 12.78 -1.95
N THR A 98 -4.11 13.17 -1.53
CA THR A 98 -4.69 12.82 -0.24
C THR A 98 -6.07 12.20 -0.43
N HIS A 99 -6.53 11.49 0.60
CA HIS A 99 -7.89 11.00 0.74
C HIS A 99 -8.56 11.65 1.94
N SER A 100 -9.90 11.72 1.93
CA SER A 100 -10.69 12.25 3.06
C SER A 100 -11.07 11.17 4.08
N GLU A 101 -10.61 9.94 3.84
CA GLU A 101 -10.78 8.76 4.68
C GLU A 101 -9.44 8.03 4.71
N ASP A 102 -9.27 7.16 5.69
CA ASP A 102 -8.10 6.29 5.77
C ASP A 102 -7.99 5.39 4.53
N GLU A 103 -6.76 5.20 4.05
CA GLU A 103 -6.47 4.21 3.03
C GLU A 103 -5.90 2.94 3.66
N VAL A 104 -6.70 1.87 3.70
CA VAL A 104 -6.26 0.55 4.13
C VAL A 104 -6.10 -0.39 2.94
N ARG A 105 -4.91 -1.00 2.85
CA ARG A 105 -4.60 -2.06 1.88
C ARG A 105 -3.94 -3.22 2.57
N PHE A 106 -4.45 -4.42 2.30
CA PHE A 106 -3.81 -5.67 2.68
C PHE A 106 -3.41 -6.46 1.44
N PHE A 107 -2.13 -6.77 1.30
CA PHE A 107 -1.59 -7.47 0.13
C PHE A 107 -1.73 -8.97 0.30
N VAL A 108 -2.67 -9.57 -0.43
CA VAL A 108 -2.91 -11.02 -0.46
C VAL A 108 -1.85 -11.73 -1.30
N ALA A 109 -1.38 -11.08 -2.36
CA ALA A 109 -0.32 -11.58 -3.23
C ALA A 109 0.43 -10.42 -3.88
N GLY A 110 1.67 -10.67 -4.30
CA GLY A 110 2.48 -9.69 -4.99
C GLY A 110 2.96 -8.56 -4.09
N SER A 111 3.09 -7.36 -4.63
CA SER A 111 3.68 -6.23 -3.92
C SER A 111 3.25 -4.88 -4.48
N GLY A 112 3.43 -3.83 -3.68
CA GLY A 112 3.22 -2.44 -4.09
C GLY A 112 4.01 -1.49 -3.19
N GLN A 113 4.36 -0.32 -3.72
CA GLN A 113 5.14 0.67 -3.00
C GLN A 113 4.29 1.89 -2.62
N PHE A 114 4.07 2.08 -1.32
CA PHE A 114 3.52 3.32 -0.78
C PHE A 114 4.63 4.31 -0.52
N THR A 115 4.39 5.59 -0.81
CA THR A 115 5.32 6.64 -0.41
C THR A 115 4.56 7.80 0.21
N LEU A 116 4.86 8.08 1.48
CA LEU A 116 4.15 9.03 2.34
C LEU A 116 5.01 10.25 2.59
N HIS A 117 4.42 11.44 2.48
CA HIS A 117 5.08 12.72 2.69
C HIS A 117 4.56 13.39 3.96
N LEU A 118 5.34 13.27 5.03
CA LEU A 118 4.94 13.63 6.40
C LEU A 118 6.09 14.35 7.13
N GLY A 119 5.81 15.53 7.68
CA GLY A 119 6.73 16.25 8.56
C GLY A 119 8.11 16.56 7.95
N GLY A 120 8.17 16.94 6.67
CA GLY A 120 9.42 17.22 5.94
C GLY A 120 10.24 15.97 5.60
N LYS A 121 9.63 14.79 5.74
CA LYS A 121 10.24 13.48 5.43
C LYS A 121 9.39 12.74 4.42
N VAL A 122 10.06 11.82 3.73
CA VAL A 122 9.42 10.88 2.80
C VAL A 122 9.67 9.47 3.29
N TYR A 123 8.59 8.75 3.57
CA TYR A 123 8.58 7.35 3.99
C TYR A 123 8.22 6.52 2.77
N ASP A 124 9.12 5.65 2.34
CA ASP A 124 8.95 4.78 1.19
C ASP A 124 8.87 3.32 1.67
N ILE A 125 7.68 2.74 1.54
CA ILE A 125 7.29 1.44 2.07
C ILE A 125 7.01 0.52 0.90
N LEU A 126 7.84 -0.52 0.73
CA LEU A 126 7.51 -1.66 -0.10
C LEU A 126 6.72 -2.66 0.74
N CYS A 127 5.43 -2.82 0.40
CA CYS A 127 4.55 -3.83 0.96
C CYS A 127 4.56 -5.08 0.07
N GLU A 128 4.56 -6.25 0.68
CA GLU A 128 4.49 -7.55 0.03
C GLU A 128 3.34 -8.40 0.59
N GLN A 129 3.19 -9.61 0.06
CA GLN A 129 2.22 -10.58 0.55
C GLN A 129 2.22 -10.71 2.09
N GLY A 130 1.02 -10.62 2.66
CA GLY A 130 0.78 -10.67 4.10
C GLY A 130 0.88 -9.33 4.79
N ASP A 131 1.30 -8.25 4.13
CA ASP A 131 1.39 -6.92 4.74
C ASP A 131 0.06 -6.17 4.64
N LEU A 132 -0.39 -5.61 5.76
CA LEU A 132 -1.40 -4.57 5.82
C LEU A 132 -0.72 -3.22 6.06
N ILE A 133 -1.14 -2.20 5.31
CA ILE A 133 -0.83 -0.80 5.59
C ILE A 133 -2.13 0.00 5.74
N GLY A 134 -2.19 0.83 6.78
CA GLY A 134 -3.25 1.80 7.01
C GLY A 134 -2.66 3.21 7.03
N VAL A 135 -2.98 4.00 6.02
CA VAL A 135 -2.54 5.39 5.86
C VAL A 135 -3.66 6.31 6.35
N PRO A 136 -3.42 7.16 7.37
CA PRO A 136 -4.44 8.07 7.89
C PRO A 136 -4.96 9.05 6.84
N ASP A 137 -6.22 9.47 6.98
CA ASP A 137 -6.81 10.54 6.18
C ASP A 137 -5.93 11.80 6.13
N GLY A 138 -6.03 12.54 5.03
CA GLY A 138 -5.27 13.78 4.83
C GLY A 138 -3.75 13.59 4.64
N THR A 139 -3.22 12.38 4.83
CA THR A 139 -1.81 12.07 4.56
C THR A 139 -1.51 12.26 3.08
N ARG A 140 -0.50 13.08 2.76
CA ARG A 140 0.02 13.20 1.40
C ARG A 140 0.80 11.95 1.04
N HIS A 141 0.43 11.31 -0.05
CA HIS A 141 1.10 10.08 -0.49
C HIS A 141 0.93 9.84 -2.00
N TRP A 142 1.69 8.88 -2.51
CA TRP A 142 1.51 8.29 -3.83
C TRP A 142 1.78 6.78 -3.77
N PHE A 143 1.32 6.08 -4.79
CA PHE A 143 1.46 4.63 -4.88
C PHE A 143 2.09 4.23 -6.22
N ASP A 144 3.13 3.41 -6.17
CA ASP A 144 3.77 2.82 -7.34
C ASP A 144 3.58 1.31 -7.33
N MET A 145 2.95 0.81 -8.39
CA MET A 145 2.74 -0.62 -8.62
C MET A 145 3.76 -1.24 -9.57
N SER A 146 4.86 -0.55 -9.87
CA SER A 146 5.88 -0.96 -10.86
C SER A 146 5.39 -0.93 -12.31
N GLU A 147 6.32 -1.00 -13.27
CA GLU A 147 6.06 -1.08 -14.72
C GLU A 147 5.40 -2.41 -15.13
N ALA A 148 5.64 -3.45 -14.36
CA ALA A 148 5.02 -4.76 -14.45
C ALA A 148 4.31 -5.04 -13.12
N PRO A 149 3.08 -4.52 -12.94
CA PRO A 149 2.37 -4.67 -11.69
C PRO A 149 1.90 -6.10 -11.49
N TYR A 150 2.12 -6.61 -10.28
CA TYR A 150 1.53 -7.86 -9.84
C TYR A 150 1.15 -7.71 -8.37
N PHE A 151 -0.15 -7.58 -8.11
CA PHE A 151 -0.69 -7.64 -6.77
C PHE A 151 -2.15 -8.11 -6.75
N VAL A 152 -2.54 -8.70 -5.63
CA VAL A 152 -3.93 -8.88 -5.20
C VAL A 152 -4.02 -8.23 -3.83
N ALA A 153 -4.95 -7.28 -3.66
CA ALA A 153 -5.09 -6.54 -2.42
C ALA A 153 -6.55 -6.50 -1.95
N ILE A 154 -6.76 -6.74 -0.66
CA ILE A 154 -8.01 -6.42 0.02
C ILE A 154 -7.99 -4.94 0.37
N ARG A 155 -9.13 -4.27 0.13
CA ARG A 155 -9.34 -2.87 0.49
C ARG A 155 -10.50 -2.76 1.46
N LEU A 156 -10.33 -1.99 2.52
CA LEU A 156 -11.38 -1.68 3.49
C LEU A 156 -11.74 -0.19 3.41
N PHE A 157 -13.02 0.12 3.58
CA PHE A 157 -13.54 1.48 3.45
C PHE A 157 -14.66 1.77 4.46
N THR A 158 -14.66 2.98 5.02
CA THR A 158 -15.80 3.52 5.78
C THR A 158 -16.88 4.01 4.80
N ASN A 159 -16.47 4.73 3.75
CA ASN A 159 -17.33 5.19 2.67
C ASN A 159 -16.63 5.03 1.31
N LYS A 160 -17.33 4.48 0.32
CA LYS A 160 -16.85 4.34 -1.06
C LYS A 160 -16.70 5.65 -1.82
N GLU A 161 -17.10 6.79 -1.25
CA GLU A 161 -16.85 8.11 -1.84
C GLU A 161 -15.53 8.75 -1.35
N GLY A 162 -15.01 8.33 -0.19
CA GLY A 162 -13.84 8.96 0.44
C GLY A 162 -12.48 8.58 -0.15
N TRP A 163 -12.42 7.54 -1.00
CA TRP A 163 -11.18 7.14 -1.72
C TRP A 163 -10.89 8.01 -2.95
N VAL A 164 -11.70 9.04 -3.23
CA VAL A 164 -11.41 9.95 -4.34
C VAL A 164 -10.10 10.68 -4.04
N ALA A 165 -9.14 10.58 -4.96
CA ALA A 165 -7.84 11.22 -4.83
C ALA A 165 -7.96 12.74 -5.02
N ASN A 166 -7.50 13.49 -4.01
CA ASN A 166 -7.33 14.94 -4.08
C ASN A 166 -5.86 15.24 -4.40
N PHE A 167 -5.56 15.50 -5.66
CA PHE A 167 -4.18 15.74 -6.10
C PHE A 167 -3.63 17.07 -5.55
N THR A 168 -2.42 17.04 -5.02
CA THR A 168 -1.76 18.24 -4.45
C THR A 168 -1.22 19.17 -5.54
N GLY A 169 -0.90 18.61 -6.72
CA GLY A 169 -0.25 19.31 -7.82
C GLY A 169 1.28 19.44 -7.68
N ASP A 170 1.85 18.94 -6.57
CA ASP A 170 3.30 18.90 -6.37
C ASP A 170 3.94 17.80 -7.23
N ASP A 171 5.15 18.06 -7.73
CA ASP A 171 5.94 17.12 -8.51
C ASP A 171 6.90 16.27 -7.66
N ILE A 172 6.87 16.43 -6.32
CA ILE A 172 7.77 15.75 -5.39
C ILE A 172 7.88 14.24 -5.64
N ALA A 173 6.77 13.59 -6.00
CA ALA A 173 6.74 12.15 -6.30
C ALA A 173 7.68 11.74 -7.45
N GLN A 174 8.03 12.66 -8.37
CA GLN A 174 8.97 12.41 -9.47
C GLN A 174 10.43 12.35 -9.02
N ARG A 175 10.73 12.87 -7.83
CA ARG A 175 12.09 13.04 -7.31
C ARG A 175 12.57 11.82 -6.54
N PHE A 176 11.65 11.01 -6.00
CA PHE A 176 11.95 9.87 -5.14
C PHE A 176 12.01 8.55 -5.90
N PRO A 177 12.71 7.52 -5.34
CA PRO A 177 12.86 6.23 -5.99
C PRO A 177 11.51 5.58 -6.36
N ARG A 178 11.42 5.06 -7.58
CA ARG A 178 10.28 4.27 -8.07
C ARG A 178 10.40 2.80 -7.65
N MET A 179 9.27 2.11 -7.63
CA MET A 179 9.22 0.66 -7.46
C MET A 179 9.86 0.00 -8.69
N GLN A 180 10.84 -0.87 -8.44
CA GLN A 180 11.43 -1.67 -9.51
C GLN A 180 10.57 -2.91 -9.75
N PRO A 181 10.46 -3.39 -11.01
CA PRO A 181 9.82 -4.66 -11.29
C PRO A 181 10.47 -5.79 -10.50
N THR A 182 9.66 -6.64 -9.89
CA THR A 182 10.14 -7.88 -9.28
C THR A 182 10.78 -8.71 -10.39
N ARG A 183 12.08 -8.95 -10.30
CA ARG A 183 12.76 -9.84 -11.24
C ARG A 183 12.28 -11.25 -10.93
N GLU A 184 11.46 -11.83 -11.81
CA GLU A 184 11.23 -13.27 -11.79
C GLU A 184 12.61 -13.93 -11.88
N SER A 185 12.97 -14.66 -10.84
CA SER A 185 14.12 -15.56 -10.91
C SER A 185 13.70 -16.68 -11.86
N VAL A 186 14.25 -16.65 -13.07
CA VAL A 186 14.13 -17.71 -14.09
C VAL A 186 14.56 -19.05 -13.50
#